data_AF-A0A0G0CCS3-F1
#
_entry.id   AF-A0A0G0CCS3-F1
#
_cell.length_a   1.000
_cell.length_b   1.000
_cell.length_c   1.000
_cell.angle_alpha   90.00
_cell.angle_beta   90.00
_cell.angle_gamma   90.00
#
_symmetry.space_group_name_H-M   'P 1'
#
loop_
_entity.id
_entity.type
_entity.pdbx_description
1 polymer ?
#
loop_
_entity_poly.entity_id
_entity_poly.type
_entity_poly.pdbx_seq_one_letter_code
_entity_poly.pdbx_strand_id
1 'polypeptide(L)'
;MNQPTFTIQDIKYSVNSSMFERAQKLYESGKVQKISETPHGYEATVQGSSPYHVSLSRKHIDHGYCDCYMGQNDELCKHMLALGLAVLHLSGKTKETKEESPDNPDAVKQLVAAGMRKIKPYNGPSKIWFSYQRELDVGSGMIEAAIKNLSANKENAKYLWSLVLKLSKKLANGGVDDSDGTVGGCIISLVVQCGKYAKEKPELKALVMKFAEDDTGFGFEDELKGQLE
;
A
#
# COMPACT_ATOMS: atom_id res chain seq x y z
N MET A 1 -14.03 23.20 2.31
CA MET A 1 -13.43 22.28 1.33
C MET A 1 -14.23 21.01 1.22
N ASN A 2 -14.63 20.68 -0.01
CA ASN A 2 -15.23 19.39 -0.30
C ASN A 2 -14.24 18.28 0.08
N GLN A 3 -14.73 17.24 0.74
CA GLN A 3 -13.88 16.23 1.37
C GLN A 3 -13.34 15.23 0.33
N PRO A 4 -12.02 14.96 0.29
CA PRO A 4 -11.45 13.91 -0.55
C PRO A 4 -11.90 12.55 -0.05
N THR A 5 -12.10 11.57 -0.93
CA THR A 5 -12.40 10.19 -0.50
C THR A 5 -11.18 9.29 -0.45
N PHE A 6 -10.08 9.68 -1.10
CA PHE A 6 -8.79 9.01 -0.96
C PHE A 6 -8.18 9.28 0.43
N THR A 7 -7.28 8.40 0.86
CA THR A 7 -6.59 8.46 2.16
C THR A 7 -5.08 8.67 2.00
N ILE A 8 -4.38 8.87 3.10
CA ILE A 8 -2.92 8.95 3.09
C ILE A 8 -2.27 7.64 2.59
N GLN A 9 -2.90 6.49 2.84
CA GLN A 9 -2.44 5.20 2.36
C GLN A 9 -2.54 5.10 0.83
N ASP A 10 -3.61 5.64 0.24
CA ASP A 10 -3.75 5.72 -1.22
C ASP A 10 -2.61 6.54 -1.84
N ILE A 11 -2.10 7.57 -1.15
CA ILE A 11 -0.94 8.35 -1.61
C ILE A 11 0.38 7.59 -1.38
N LYS A 12 0.55 7.00 -0.19
CA LYS A 12 1.82 6.39 0.23
C LYS A 12 2.17 5.13 -0.55
N TYR A 13 1.18 4.30 -0.84
CA TYR A 13 1.39 2.95 -1.37
C TYR A 13 0.98 2.82 -2.85
N SER A 14 0.55 3.89 -3.52
CA SER A 14 0.28 3.87 -4.97
C SER A 14 1.53 4.09 -5.83
N VAL A 15 2.66 4.40 -5.21
CA VAL A 15 3.95 4.64 -5.86
C VAL A 15 5.09 4.08 -5.01
N ASN A 16 6.29 4.02 -5.57
CA ASN A 16 7.48 3.64 -4.81
C ASN A 16 7.83 4.69 -3.72
N SER A 17 8.58 4.25 -2.69
CA SER A 17 8.97 5.07 -1.54
C SER A 17 9.71 6.34 -1.94
N SER A 18 10.65 6.26 -2.90
CA SER A 18 11.40 7.43 -3.37
C SER A 18 10.50 8.51 -3.96
N MET A 19 9.47 8.13 -4.71
CA MET A 19 8.51 9.08 -5.27
C MET A 19 7.65 9.72 -4.18
N PHE A 20 7.19 8.92 -3.22
CA PHE A 20 6.44 9.42 -2.07
C PHE A 20 7.25 10.40 -1.23
N GLU A 21 8.51 10.07 -0.89
CA GLU A 21 9.42 10.96 -0.15
C GLU A 21 9.62 12.30 -0.87
N ARG A 22 9.78 12.27 -2.20
CA ARG A 22 9.90 13.50 -3.01
C ARG A 22 8.61 14.32 -2.98
N ALA A 23 7.44 13.68 -3.02
CA ALA A 23 6.15 14.35 -2.91
C ALA A 23 5.95 14.98 -1.52
N GLN A 24 6.30 14.24 -0.48
CA GLN A 24 6.27 14.70 0.91
C GLN A 24 7.17 15.92 1.09
N LYS A 25 8.41 15.87 0.60
CA LYS A 25 9.33 17.01 0.65
C LYS A 25 8.78 18.25 -0.05
N LEU A 26 8.13 18.11 -1.21
CA LEU A 26 7.49 19.24 -1.90
C LEU A 26 6.37 19.85 -1.05
N TYR A 27 5.52 19.00 -0.47
CA TYR A 27 4.44 19.42 0.40
C TYR A 27 4.96 20.12 1.67
N GLU A 28 5.88 19.51 2.41
CA GLU A 28 6.45 20.04 3.66
C GLU A 28 7.23 21.34 3.46
N SER A 29 7.88 21.49 2.30
CA SER A 29 8.59 22.74 1.95
C SER A 29 7.67 23.85 1.40
N GLY A 30 6.34 23.69 1.50
CA GLY A 30 5.36 24.70 1.10
C GLY A 30 5.34 24.96 -0.41
N LYS A 31 5.74 23.98 -1.23
CA LYS A 31 5.81 24.12 -2.69
C LYS A 31 4.46 23.97 -3.38
N VAL A 32 3.43 23.51 -2.67
CA VAL A 32 2.05 23.46 -3.17
C VAL A 32 1.36 24.78 -2.86
N GLN A 33 1.02 25.53 -3.90
CA GLN A 33 0.51 26.90 -3.81
C GLN A 33 -0.82 27.04 -4.56
N LYS A 34 -1.59 28.07 -4.21
CA LYS A 34 -2.84 28.44 -4.92
C LYS A 34 -3.83 27.27 -5.06
N ILE A 35 -3.99 26.49 -3.99
CA ILE A 35 -4.94 25.37 -3.99
C ILE A 35 -6.36 25.94 -4.13
N SER A 36 -7.09 25.43 -5.11
CA SER A 36 -8.48 25.78 -5.39
C SER A 36 -9.31 24.51 -5.58
N GLU A 37 -10.59 24.60 -5.28
CA GLU A 37 -11.53 23.50 -5.49
C GLU A 37 -12.26 23.66 -6.81
N THR A 38 -12.47 22.54 -7.49
CA THR A 38 -13.28 22.45 -8.70
C THR A 38 -14.46 21.49 -8.46
N PRO A 39 -15.47 21.49 -9.34
CA PRO A 39 -16.55 20.51 -9.26
C PRO A 39 -16.07 19.05 -9.26
N HIS A 40 -14.90 18.79 -9.85
CA HIS A 40 -14.36 17.44 -10.03
C HIS A 40 -13.21 17.09 -9.07
N GLY A 41 -12.65 18.06 -8.36
CA GLY A 41 -11.49 17.82 -7.51
C GLY A 41 -10.82 19.09 -7.01
N TYR A 42 -9.50 19.13 -7.17
CA TYR A 42 -8.63 20.19 -6.68
C TYR A 42 -7.64 20.57 -7.77
N GLU A 43 -7.25 21.84 -7.78
CA GLU A 43 -6.21 22.37 -8.65
C GLU A 43 -5.21 23.19 -7.84
N ALA A 44 -3.95 23.18 -8.24
CA ALA A 44 -2.90 23.96 -7.61
C ALA A 44 -1.75 24.25 -8.58
N THR A 45 -0.86 25.15 -8.15
CA THR A 45 0.48 25.29 -8.72
C THR A 45 1.48 24.63 -7.79
N VAL A 46 2.25 23.66 -8.28
CA VAL A 46 3.32 23.00 -7.51
C VAL A 46 4.68 23.43 -8.04
N GLN A 47 5.50 24.01 -7.16
CA GLN A 47 6.84 24.50 -7.49
C GLN A 47 7.84 23.34 -7.55
N GLY A 48 8.40 23.07 -8.74
CA GLY A 48 9.49 22.12 -8.96
C GLY A 48 10.69 22.78 -9.64
N SER A 49 11.22 22.16 -10.70
CA SER A 49 12.14 22.81 -11.64
C SER A 49 11.46 23.95 -12.42
N SER A 50 10.14 23.91 -12.52
CA SER A 50 9.28 24.96 -13.04
C SER A 50 7.98 24.94 -12.23
N PRO A 51 7.17 26.02 -12.26
CA PRO A 51 5.82 25.97 -11.71
C PRO A 51 4.97 25.03 -12.58
N TYR A 52 4.47 23.96 -11.99
CA TYR A 52 3.60 22.99 -12.66
C TYR A 52 2.14 23.21 -12.26
N HIS A 53 1.24 23.25 -13.24
CA HIS A 53 -0.20 23.19 -13.01
C HIS A 53 -0.63 21.74 -12.77
N VAL A 54 -1.32 21.52 -11.66
CA VAL A 54 -1.70 20.19 -11.19
C VAL A 54 -3.18 20.18 -10.87
N SER A 55 -3.89 19.20 -11.40
CA SER A 55 -5.26 18.89 -11.03
C SER A 55 -5.34 17.47 -10.47
N LEU A 56 -6.23 17.25 -9.51
CA LEU A 56 -6.40 15.98 -8.84
C LEU A 56 -7.88 15.73 -8.55
N SER A 57 -8.36 14.54 -8.89
CA SER A 57 -9.72 14.09 -8.59
C SER A 57 -9.98 14.05 -7.10
N ARG A 58 -11.21 14.38 -6.71
CA ARG A 58 -11.66 14.21 -5.31
C ARG A 58 -11.67 12.75 -4.87
N LYS A 59 -11.84 11.83 -5.83
CA LYS A 59 -12.17 10.43 -5.53
C LYS A 59 -10.96 9.50 -5.55
N HIS A 60 -10.07 9.72 -6.51
CA HIS A 60 -9.01 8.79 -6.86
C HIS A 60 -7.70 9.54 -7.05
N ILE A 61 -6.63 9.07 -6.39
CA ILE A 61 -5.31 9.73 -6.43
C ILE A 61 -4.67 9.66 -7.82
N ASP A 62 -5.02 8.64 -8.60
CA ASP A 62 -4.52 8.35 -9.93
C ASP A 62 -5.35 8.98 -11.06
N HIS A 63 -6.39 9.74 -10.72
CA HIS A 63 -7.16 10.52 -11.68
C HIS A 63 -6.80 11.99 -11.51
N GLY A 64 -6.10 12.55 -12.46
CA GLY A 64 -5.74 13.97 -12.45
C GLY A 64 -4.80 14.27 -13.62
N TYR A 65 -4.25 15.46 -13.60
CA TYR A 65 -3.33 15.90 -14.64
C TYR A 65 -2.20 16.72 -14.01
N CYS A 66 -1.02 16.61 -14.57
CA CYS A 66 0.08 17.51 -14.29
C CYS A 66 0.79 17.83 -15.60
N ASP A 67 1.07 19.09 -15.84
CA ASP A 67 1.83 19.56 -17.01
C ASP A 67 3.34 19.25 -16.94
N CYS A 68 3.80 18.44 -15.99
CA CYS A 68 5.15 17.90 -15.99
C CYS A 68 5.27 16.71 -16.97
N TYR A 69 6.50 16.36 -17.35
CA TYR A 69 6.75 15.26 -18.28
C TYR A 69 6.01 13.97 -17.91
N MET A 70 6.05 13.52 -16.65
CA MET A 70 5.34 12.31 -16.23
C MET A 70 3.82 12.45 -16.35
N GLY A 71 3.26 13.57 -15.88
CA GLY A 71 1.80 13.78 -15.92
C GLY A 71 1.26 13.95 -17.33
N GLN A 72 2.05 14.49 -18.26
CA GLN A 72 1.71 14.55 -19.68
C GLN A 72 1.72 13.18 -20.36
N ASN A 73 2.36 12.18 -19.75
CA ASN A 73 2.36 10.78 -20.19
C ASN A 73 1.40 9.92 -19.34
N ASP A 74 0.39 10.55 -18.70
CA ASP A 74 -0.62 9.88 -17.86
C ASP A 74 -0.03 9.07 -16.68
N GLU A 75 1.17 9.43 -16.21
CA GLU A 75 1.80 8.81 -15.06
C GLU A 75 1.58 9.62 -13.77
N LEU A 76 1.34 8.90 -12.68
CA LEU A 76 1.35 9.47 -11.33
C LEU A 76 2.71 10.11 -11.06
N CYS A 77 2.70 11.40 -10.76
CA CYS A 77 3.91 12.15 -10.47
C CYS A 77 3.92 12.68 -9.04
N LYS A 78 5.12 12.95 -8.52
CA LYS A 78 5.32 13.56 -7.19
C LYS A 78 4.53 14.87 -6.97
N HIS A 79 4.21 15.63 -8.02
CA HIS A 79 3.45 16.89 -7.87
C HIS A 79 1.97 16.62 -7.57
N MET A 80 1.36 15.61 -8.22
CA MET A 80 -0.01 15.19 -7.93
C MET A 80 -0.13 14.63 -6.51
N LEU A 81 0.84 13.83 -6.09
CA LEU A 81 0.89 13.31 -4.72
C LEU A 81 1.08 14.43 -3.70
N ALA A 82 1.94 15.42 -3.97
CA ALA A 82 2.12 16.58 -3.10
C ALA A 82 0.82 17.40 -2.95
N LEU A 83 0.07 17.59 -4.04
CA LEU A 83 -1.26 18.19 -3.99
C LEU A 83 -2.23 17.34 -3.14
N GLY A 84 -2.23 16.02 -3.31
CA GLY A 84 -3.03 15.10 -2.50
C GLY A 84 -2.74 15.24 -1.00
N LEU A 85 -1.46 15.31 -0.61
CA LEU A 85 -1.05 15.53 0.78
C LEU A 85 -1.57 16.86 1.33
N ALA A 86 -1.41 17.94 0.55
CA ALA A 86 -1.89 19.26 0.94
C ALA A 86 -3.41 19.30 1.12
N VAL A 87 -4.15 18.65 0.22
CA VAL A 87 -5.61 18.54 0.29
C VAL A 87 -6.07 17.77 1.52
N LEU A 88 -5.41 16.65 1.85
CA LEU A 88 -5.74 15.88 3.06
C LEU A 88 -5.49 16.70 4.34
N HIS A 89 -4.41 17.49 4.37
CA HIS A 89 -4.15 18.42 5.48
C HIS A 89 -5.23 19.48 5.61
N LEU A 90 -5.54 20.19 4.53
CA LEU A 90 -6.59 21.21 4.55
C LEU A 90 -7.98 20.65 4.89
N SER A 91 -8.21 19.36 4.61
CA SER A 91 -9.45 18.67 4.93
C SER A 91 -9.52 18.12 6.38
N GLY A 92 -8.44 18.25 7.16
CA GLY A 92 -8.32 17.71 8.52
C GLY A 92 -8.15 16.18 8.58
N LYS A 93 -7.83 15.54 7.43
CA LYS A 93 -7.66 14.09 7.31
C LYS A 93 -6.22 13.61 7.49
N THR A 94 -5.25 14.51 7.56
CA THR A 94 -3.92 14.19 8.08
C THR A 94 -3.84 14.65 9.53
N LYS A 95 -3.89 13.72 10.48
CA LYS A 95 -3.04 13.87 11.65
C LYS A 95 -1.64 13.49 11.18
N GLU A 96 -0.64 14.33 11.43
CA GLU A 96 0.76 14.01 11.16
C GLU A 96 1.09 12.66 11.80
N THR A 97 1.07 11.59 11.02
CA THR A 97 1.56 10.30 11.47
C THR A 97 3.04 10.31 11.20
N LYS A 98 3.82 10.57 12.25
CA LYS A 98 5.15 9.97 12.37
C LYS A 98 5.04 8.51 11.93
N GLU A 99 6.05 8.03 11.21
CA GLU A 99 6.14 6.65 10.74
C GLU A 99 6.23 5.66 11.90
N GLU A 100 5.13 5.47 12.60
CA GLU A 100 5.01 4.44 13.60
C GLU A 100 4.19 3.33 12.95
N SER A 101 4.89 2.27 12.56
CA SER A 101 4.18 1.01 12.29
C SER A 101 3.39 0.68 13.56
N PRO A 102 2.12 0.28 13.45
CA PRO A 102 1.29 0.06 14.62
C PRO A 102 1.94 -1.01 15.52
N ASP A 103 2.27 -0.63 16.76
CA ASP A 103 2.88 -1.54 17.74
C ASP A 103 1.80 -2.32 18.54
N ASN A 104 0.57 -1.78 18.60
CA ASN A 104 -0.57 -2.50 19.17
C ASN A 104 -1.17 -3.50 18.14
N PRO A 105 -1.34 -4.79 18.49
CA PRO A 105 -2.02 -5.79 17.68
C PRO A 105 -3.37 -5.38 17.07
N ASP A 106 -4.17 -4.57 17.76
CA ASP A 106 -5.47 -4.12 17.23
C ASP A 106 -5.33 -3.15 16.06
N ALA A 107 -4.38 -2.22 16.14
CA ALA A 107 -4.09 -1.28 15.07
C ALA A 107 -3.49 -2.01 13.85
N VAL A 108 -2.65 -3.03 14.08
CA VAL A 108 -2.15 -3.94 13.03
C VAL A 108 -3.30 -4.63 12.33
N LYS A 109 -4.21 -5.27 13.08
CA LYS A 109 -5.38 -5.96 12.51
C LYS A 109 -6.30 -5.02 11.74
N GLN A 110 -6.51 -3.80 12.23
CA GLN A 110 -7.31 -2.80 11.53
C GLN A 110 -6.66 -2.37 10.20
N LEU A 111 -5.35 -2.14 10.19
CA LEU A 111 -4.62 -1.76 8.98
C LEU A 111 -4.58 -2.91 7.97
N VAL A 112 -4.31 -4.14 8.42
CA VAL A 112 -4.39 -5.34 7.57
C VAL A 112 -5.79 -5.53 7.02
N ALA A 113 -6.85 -5.40 7.84
CA ALA A 113 -8.22 -5.52 7.37
C ALA A 113 -8.56 -4.45 6.32
N ALA A 114 -8.02 -3.23 6.45
CA ALA A 114 -8.16 -2.18 5.46
C ALA A 114 -7.41 -2.50 4.16
N GLY A 115 -6.19 -3.04 4.24
CA GLY A 115 -5.44 -3.50 3.06
C GLY A 115 -6.13 -4.67 2.35
N MET A 116 -6.60 -5.66 3.10
CA MET A 116 -7.35 -6.81 2.58
C MET A 116 -8.63 -6.41 1.83
N ARG A 117 -9.26 -5.28 2.21
CA ARG A 117 -10.42 -4.74 1.49
C ARG A 117 -10.07 -4.16 0.12
N LYS A 118 -8.82 -3.77 -0.12
CA LYS A 118 -8.33 -3.27 -1.41
C LYS A 118 -7.97 -4.41 -2.37
N ILE A 119 -7.53 -5.56 -1.85
CA ILE A 119 -7.24 -6.76 -2.64
C ILE A 119 -8.53 -7.45 -3.07
N LYS A 120 -9.06 -7.07 -4.23
CA LYS A 120 -10.36 -7.50 -4.77
C LYS A 120 -10.20 -8.27 -6.10
N PRO A 121 -11.23 -9.02 -6.51
CA PRO A 121 -11.24 -9.65 -7.84
C PRO A 121 -11.23 -8.61 -8.96
N TYR A 122 -10.60 -8.92 -10.09
CA TYR A 122 -10.70 -8.13 -11.31
C TYR A 122 -11.92 -8.57 -12.13
N ASN A 123 -12.92 -7.69 -12.24
CA ASN A 123 -14.16 -7.95 -13.00
C ASN A 123 -14.48 -6.84 -14.01
N GLY A 124 -13.51 -5.98 -14.31
CA GLY A 124 -13.73 -4.75 -15.07
C GLY A 124 -13.19 -4.78 -16.50
N PRO A 125 -13.44 -3.72 -17.29
CA PRO A 125 -12.82 -3.55 -18.59
C PRO A 125 -11.32 -3.20 -18.47
N SER A 126 -10.53 -3.49 -19.50
CA SER A 126 -9.08 -3.24 -19.52
C SER A 126 -8.69 -1.79 -19.21
N LYS A 127 -9.55 -0.81 -19.53
CA LYS A 127 -9.30 0.62 -19.23
C LYS A 127 -9.17 0.95 -17.74
N ILE A 128 -9.67 0.08 -16.84
CA ILE A 128 -9.52 0.28 -15.39
C ILE A 128 -8.40 -0.59 -14.79
N TRP A 129 -7.67 -1.35 -15.60
CA TRP A 129 -6.68 -2.32 -15.14
C TRP A 129 -5.58 -1.66 -14.30
N PHE A 130 -5.03 -0.52 -14.72
CA PHE A 130 -4.02 0.19 -13.92
C PHE A 130 -4.54 0.75 -12.59
N SER A 131 -5.81 1.17 -12.55
CA SER A 131 -6.43 1.64 -11.30
C SER A 131 -6.70 0.47 -10.35
N TYR A 132 -7.12 -0.68 -10.90
CA TYR A 132 -7.22 -1.93 -10.18
C TYR A 132 -5.87 -2.35 -9.58
N GLN A 133 -4.81 -2.31 -10.38
CA GLN A 133 -3.48 -2.70 -9.93
C GLN A 133 -2.99 -1.80 -8.79
N ARG A 134 -3.23 -0.49 -8.87
CA ARG A 134 -2.95 0.42 -7.75
C ARG A 134 -3.75 0.11 -6.49
N GLU A 135 -4.98 -0.37 -6.58
CA GLU A 135 -5.69 -0.85 -5.39
C GLU A 135 -4.96 -2.05 -4.77
N LEU A 136 -4.41 -2.97 -5.58
CA LEU A 136 -3.60 -4.07 -5.07
C LEU A 136 -2.32 -3.56 -4.40
N ASP A 137 -1.60 -2.63 -5.03
CA ASP A 137 -0.38 -2.04 -4.47
C ASP A 137 -0.65 -1.38 -3.11
N VAL A 138 -1.73 -0.60 -3.03
CA VAL A 138 -2.16 0.03 -1.79
C VAL A 138 -2.52 -1.01 -0.73
N GLY A 139 -3.27 -2.05 -1.12
CA GLY A 139 -3.67 -3.13 -0.22
C GLY A 139 -2.47 -3.89 0.36
N SER A 140 -1.56 -4.30 -0.51
CA SER A 140 -0.34 -5.03 -0.17
C SER A 140 0.61 -4.18 0.67
N GLY A 141 0.85 -2.93 0.29
CA GLY A 141 1.71 -2.01 1.05
C GLY A 141 1.17 -1.71 2.46
N MET A 142 -0.15 -1.62 2.63
CA MET A 142 -0.78 -1.50 3.95
C MET A 142 -0.54 -2.74 4.82
N ILE A 143 -0.67 -3.94 4.24
CA ILE A 143 -0.44 -5.20 4.97
C ILE A 143 1.03 -5.32 5.37
N GLU A 144 1.96 -5.09 4.45
CA GLU A 144 3.40 -5.16 4.71
C GLU A 144 3.84 -4.16 5.78
N ALA A 145 3.36 -2.92 5.70
CA ALA A 145 3.67 -1.91 6.71
C ALA A 145 3.09 -2.26 8.08
N ALA A 146 1.91 -2.89 8.14
CA ALA A 146 1.30 -3.30 9.40
C ALA A 146 2.11 -4.40 10.11
N ILE A 147 2.68 -5.34 9.35
CA ILE A 147 3.39 -6.50 9.92
C ILE A 147 4.87 -6.23 10.20
N LYS A 148 5.46 -5.19 9.58
CA LYS A 148 6.91 -4.93 9.59
C LYS A 148 7.55 -4.96 10.98
N ASN A 149 6.87 -4.38 11.96
CA ASN A 149 7.35 -4.27 13.35
C ASN A 149 6.56 -5.14 14.33
N LEU A 150 5.73 -6.05 13.83
CA LEU A 150 4.96 -6.94 14.70
C LEU A 150 5.92 -7.86 15.45
N SER A 151 5.75 -7.99 16.77
CA SER A 151 6.68 -8.74 17.60
C SER A 151 6.59 -10.26 17.37
N ALA A 152 7.74 -10.93 17.43
CA ALA A 152 7.80 -12.39 17.35
C ALA A 152 7.11 -13.02 18.56
N ASN A 153 6.01 -13.72 18.35
CA ASN A 153 5.37 -14.59 19.34
C ASN A 153 4.45 -15.60 18.64
N LYS A 154 3.95 -16.58 19.39
CA LYS A 154 3.11 -17.68 18.87
C LYS A 154 1.82 -17.18 18.20
N GLU A 155 1.18 -16.16 18.76
CA GLU A 155 -0.08 -15.64 18.23
C GLU A 155 0.13 -14.89 16.92
N ASN A 156 1.15 -14.02 16.88
CA ASN A 156 1.53 -13.27 15.71
C ASN A 156 2.03 -14.19 14.58
N ALA A 157 2.81 -15.22 14.89
CA ALA A 157 3.25 -16.21 13.89
C ALA A 157 2.06 -16.90 13.21
N LYS A 158 1.08 -17.35 14.00
CA LYS A 158 -0.17 -17.93 13.47
C LYS A 158 -0.98 -16.93 12.66
N TYR A 159 -1.02 -15.68 13.12
CA TYR A 159 -1.74 -14.62 12.41
C TYR A 159 -1.12 -14.36 11.03
N LEU A 160 0.20 -14.20 10.93
CA LEU A 160 0.91 -14.01 9.67
C LEU A 160 0.64 -15.17 8.71
N TRP A 161 0.76 -16.42 9.17
CA TRP A 161 0.47 -17.58 8.32
C TRP A 161 -1.00 -17.63 7.89
N SER A 162 -1.94 -17.24 8.76
CA SER A 162 -3.35 -17.13 8.36
C SER A 162 -3.59 -16.10 7.25
N LEU A 163 -2.74 -15.05 7.16
CA LEU A 163 -2.78 -14.09 6.06
C LEU A 163 -2.24 -14.69 4.76
N VAL A 164 -1.14 -15.45 4.84
CA VAL A 164 -0.59 -16.23 3.70
C VAL A 164 -1.68 -17.10 3.08
N LEU A 165 -2.37 -17.91 3.90
CA LEU A 165 -3.43 -18.80 3.42
C LEU A 165 -4.62 -18.02 2.81
N LYS A 166 -5.02 -16.90 3.42
CA LYS A 166 -6.14 -16.07 2.91
C LYS A 166 -5.82 -15.39 1.59
N LEU A 167 -4.61 -14.87 1.44
CA LEU A 167 -4.14 -14.22 0.21
C LEU A 167 -3.94 -15.26 -0.90
N SER A 168 -3.33 -16.41 -0.58
CA SER A 168 -3.20 -17.53 -1.52
C SER A 168 -4.57 -17.98 -2.03
N LYS A 169 -5.57 -18.11 -1.15
CA LYS A 169 -6.95 -18.42 -1.56
C LYS A 169 -7.56 -17.35 -2.48
N LYS A 170 -7.24 -16.08 -2.27
CA LYS A 170 -7.68 -14.98 -3.13
C LYS A 170 -7.08 -15.06 -4.54
N LEU A 171 -5.81 -15.45 -4.64
CA LEU A 171 -5.15 -15.71 -5.93
C LEU A 171 -5.74 -16.93 -6.63
N ALA A 172 -5.82 -18.08 -5.93
CA ALA A 172 -6.25 -19.33 -6.54
C ALA A 172 -7.72 -19.30 -7.00
N ASN A 173 -8.63 -18.78 -6.16
CA ASN A 173 -10.07 -18.94 -6.34
C ASN A 173 -10.86 -17.63 -6.14
N GLY A 174 -10.17 -16.53 -5.80
CA GLY A 174 -10.81 -15.26 -5.51
C GLY A 174 -10.89 -14.31 -6.71
N GLY A 175 -10.41 -14.71 -7.88
CA GLY A 175 -10.43 -13.88 -9.09
C GLY A 175 -9.55 -12.63 -9.02
N VAL A 176 -8.58 -12.61 -8.09
CA VAL A 176 -7.54 -11.57 -8.07
C VAL A 176 -6.62 -11.82 -9.26
N ASP A 177 -6.46 -10.80 -10.10
CA ASP A 177 -5.48 -10.80 -11.17
C ASP A 177 -4.17 -10.26 -10.59
N ASP A 178 -3.16 -11.12 -10.49
CA ASP A 178 -1.84 -10.81 -9.93
C ASP A 178 -0.75 -10.90 -11.01
N SER A 179 -1.08 -10.48 -12.24
CA SER A 179 -0.18 -10.60 -13.39
C SER A 179 1.15 -9.86 -13.24
N ASP A 180 1.24 -8.85 -12.36
CA ASP A 180 2.49 -8.15 -12.03
C ASP A 180 3.15 -8.62 -10.72
N GLY A 181 2.53 -9.58 -10.03
CA GLY A 181 3.05 -10.22 -8.82
C GLY A 181 2.95 -9.39 -7.54
N THR A 182 2.19 -8.30 -7.51
CA THR A 182 2.04 -7.45 -6.31
C THR A 182 1.54 -8.20 -5.07
N VAL A 183 0.51 -9.03 -5.21
CA VAL A 183 -0.08 -9.80 -4.11
C VAL A 183 0.81 -10.99 -3.75
N GLY A 184 1.37 -11.69 -4.74
CA GLY A 184 2.37 -12.74 -4.52
C GLY A 184 3.60 -12.22 -3.75
N GLY A 185 4.10 -11.04 -4.12
CA GLY A 185 5.17 -10.36 -3.39
C GLY A 185 4.82 -10.08 -1.92
N CYS A 186 3.59 -9.62 -1.67
CA CYS A 186 3.08 -9.42 -0.30
C CYS A 186 3.05 -10.74 0.51
N ILE A 187 2.68 -11.85 -0.13
CA ILE A 187 2.70 -13.17 0.51
C ILE A 187 4.14 -13.60 0.84
N ILE A 188 5.09 -13.37 -0.06
CA ILE A 188 6.51 -13.64 0.20
C ILE A 188 7.01 -12.81 1.40
N SER A 189 6.65 -11.54 1.49
CA SER A 189 6.99 -10.70 2.65
C SER A 189 6.46 -11.29 3.98
N LEU A 190 5.25 -11.86 3.99
CA LEU A 190 4.67 -12.57 5.14
C LEU A 190 5.45 -13.85 5.49
N VAL A 191 5.78 -14.66 4.47
CA VAL A 191 6.56 -15.89 4.61
C VAL A 191 7.95 -15.62 5.20
N VAL A 192 8.65 -14.62 4.66
CA VAL A 192 9.96 -14.18 5.16
C VAL A 192 9.86 -13.72 6.62
N GLN A 193 8.79 -13.00 6.99
CA GLN A 193 8.58 -12.59 8.37
C GLN A 193 8.33 -13.78 9.31
N CYS A 194 7.60 -14.80 8.88
CA CYS A 194 7.46 -16.06 9.63
C CYS A 194 8.81 -16.75 9.85
N GLY A 195 9.67 -16.81 8.82
CA GLY A 195 11.04 -17.34 8.92
C GLY A 195 11.90 -16.54 9.90
N LYS A 196 11.82 -15.21 9.89
CA LYS A 196 12.51 -14.34 10.86
C LYS A 196 12.07 -14.63 12.30
N TYR A 197 10.77 -14.80 12.55
CA TYR A 197 10.28 -15.15 13.89
C TYR A 197 10.88 -16.46 14.42
N ALA A 198 11.04 -17.47 13.57
CA ALA A 198 11.67 -18.74 13.96
C ALA A 198 13.17 -18.59 14.27
N LYS A 199 13.87 -17.67 13.58
CA LYS A 199 15.28 -17.36 13.83
C LYS A 199 15.48 -16.54 15.10
N GLU A 200 14.63 -15.54 15.34
CA GLU A 200 14.67 -14.68 16.53
C GLU A 200 14.24 -15.41 17.80
N LYS A 201 13.26 -16.31 17.69
CA LYS A 201 12.69 -17.08 18.80
C LYS A 201 12.69 -18.57 18.48
N PRO A 202 13.74 -19.32 18.85
CA PRO A 202 13.88 -20.74 18.52
C PRO A 202 12.70 -21.62 18.98
N GLU A 203 11.99 -21.24 20.05
CA GLU A 203 10.78 -21.91 20.52
C GLU A 203 9.63 -21.87 19.51
N LEU A 204 9.65 -20.94 18.55
CA LEU A 204 8.67 -20.85 17.47
C LEU A 204 9.03 -21.76 16.27
N LYS A 205 10.27 -22.26 16.16
CA LYS A 205 10.72 -23.04 14.98
C LYS A 205 9.82 -24.25 14.70
N ALA A 206 9.48 -25.02 15.73
CA ALA A 206 8.60 -26.18 15.57
C ALA A 206 7.17 -25.81 15.13
N LEU A 207 6.68 -24.64 15.52
CA LEU A 207 5.39 -24.13 15.06
C LEU A 207 5.46 -23.67 13.60
N VAL A 208 6.50 -22.92 13.24
CA VAL A 208 6.66 -22.38 11.88
C VAL A 208 6.96 -23.49 10.87
N MET A 209 7.68 -24.55 11.25
CA MET A 209 7.83 -25.74 10.39
C MET A 209 6.50 -26.40 10.04
N LYS A 210 5.54 -26.44 10.98
CA LYS A 210 4.20 -26.99 10.71
C LYS A 210 3.39 -26.17 9.72
N PHE A 211 3.64 -24.86 9.64
CA PHE A 211 2.99 -24.01 8.64
C PHE A 211 3.35 -24.47 7.22
N ALA A 212 4.58 -24.92 7.01
CA ALA A 212 5.05 -25.42 5.73
C ALA A 212 4.48 -26.81 5.33
N GLU A 213 3.59 -27.39 6.14
CA GLU A 213 2.81 -28.58 5.78
C GLU A 213 1.51 -28.20 5.05
N ASP A 214 1.06 -26.94 5.15
CA ASP A 214 -0.12 -26.46 4.43
C ASP A 214 0.20 -26.29 2.93
N ASP A 215 -0.77 -26.59 2.07
CA ASP A 215 -0.69 -26.36 0.62
C ASP A 215 -1.24 -24.98 0.28
N THR A 216 -0.38 -24.07 -0.18
CA THR A 216 -0.81 -22.74 -0.63
C THR A 216 -1.25 -22.72 -2.09
N GLY A 217 -0.90 -23.75 -2.87
CA GLY A 217 -1.11 -23.83 -4.32
C GLY A 217 -0.08 -23.03 -5.15
N PHE A 218 0.87 -22.37 -4.50
CA PHE A 218 1.86 -21.48 -5.14
C PHE A 218 3.31 -21.75 -4.69
N GLY A 219 3.55 -22.73 -3.82
CA GLY A 219 4.90 -23.07 -3.34
C GLY A 219 5.44 -22.15 -2.24
N PHE A 220 4.60 -21.30 -1.63
CA PHE A 220 5.03 -20.42 -0.52
C PHE A 220 5.45 -21.21 0.73
N GLU A 221 4.89 -22.41 0.92
CA GLU A 221 5.30 -23.37 1.94
C GLU A 221 6.74 -23.86 1.74
N ASP A 222 7.19 -24.03 0.50
CA ASP A 222 8.56 -24.45 0.20
C ASP A 222 9.55 -23.31 0.38
N GLU A 223 9.15 -22.09 0.01
CA GLU A 223 9.91 -20.87 0.35
C GLU A 223 10.07 -20.75 1.88
N LEU A 224 9.01 -21.02 2.66
CA LEU A 224 9.11 -21.02 4.12
C LEU A 224 10.08 -22.08 4.63
N LYS A 225 10.11 -23.29 4.06
CA LYS A 225 11.09 -24.34 4.43
C LYS A 225 12.52 -23.85 4.19
N GLY A 226 12.78 -23.25 3.03
CA GLY A 226 14.09 -22.68 2.69
C GLY A 226 14.54 -21.58 3.66
N GLN A 227 13.60 -20.85 4.28
CA GLN A 227 13.94 -19.86 5.32
C GLN A 227 14.35 -20.50 6.66
N LEU A 228 14.04 -21.77 6.92
CA LEU A 228 14.24 -22.46 8.21
C LEU A 228 15.45 -23.41 8.24
N GLU A 229 15.99 -23.71 7.06
CA GLU A 229 17.29 -24.37 6.84
C GLU A 229 18.46 -23.42 7.19
#